data_AF-A0A8T5H6C8-F1
#
_entry.id   AF-A0A8T5H6C8-F1
#
_cell.length_a   1.000
_cell.length_b   1.000
_cell.length_c   1.000
_cell.angle_alpha   90.00
_cell.angle_beta   90.00
_cell.angle_gamma   90.00
#
_symmetry.space_group_name_H-M   'P 1'
#
loop_
_entity.id
_entity.type
_entity.pdbx_description
1 polymer ?
#
loop_
_entity_poly.entity_id
_entity_poly.type
_entity_poly.pdbx_seq_one_letter_code
_entity_poly.pdbx_strand_id
1 'polypeptide(L)' 'MMKMSSRTMMQNTKLHQGIQSSVSSVECYVCGKGLSEGHSITAKTLSNGIVLFCDVHYSMQQF' A
#
# COMPACT_ATOMS: atom_id res chain seq x y z
N MET A 1 -55.40 -5.80 0.27
CA MET A 1 -54.40 -6.88 0.12
C MET A 1 -53.10 -6.26 -0.37
N MET A 2 -52.05 -6.19 0.47
CA MET A 2 -50.75 -5.61 0.09
C MET A 2 -49.80 -6.74 -0.34
N LYS A 3 -49.22 -6.65 -1.53
CA LYS A 3 -48.17 -7.56 -2.02
C LYS A 3 -46.81 -6.97 -1.65
N MET A 4 -46.13 -7.54 -0.64
CA MET A 4 -44.71 -7.25 -0.40
C MET A 4 -43.88 -8.02 -1.42
N SER A 5 -43.20 -7.29 -2.31
CA SER A 5 -42.15 -7.87 -3.15
C SER A 5 -40.83 -7.83 -2.37
N SER A 6 -40.36 -8.99 -1.91
CA SER A 6 -39.02 -9.15 -1.33
C SER A 6 -37.95 -8.86 -2.38
N ARG A 7 -37.26 -7.74 -2.24
CA ARG A 7 -36.04 -7.43 -3.01
C ARG A 7 -34.86 -8.02 -2.26
N THR A 8 -34.29 -9.10 -2.78
CA THR A 8 -33.05 -9.68 -2.25
C THR A 8 -31.90 -8.71 -2.54
N MET A 9 -31.45 -7.97 -1.53
CA MET A 9 -30.29 -7.08 -1.64
C MET A 9 -29.02 -7.93 -1.65
N MET A 10 -28.44 -8.16 -2.83
CA MET A 10 -27.13 -8.80 -2.96
C MET A 10 -26.07 -7.82 -2.47
N GLN A 11 -25.66 -7.97 -1.20
CA GLN A 11 -24.57 -7.19 -0.63
C GLN A 11 -23.26 -7.70 -1.20
N ASN A 12 -22.64 -6.93 -2.10
CA ASN A 12 -21.28 -7.18 -2.58
C ASN A 12 -20.29 -6.80 -1.48
N THR A 13 -20.16 -7.65 -0.46
CA THR A 13 -19.12 -7.52 0.56
C THR A 13 -17.79 -7.89 -0.09
N LYS A 14 -17.17 -6.93 -0.78
CA LYS A 14 -15.73 -7.00 -1.06
C LYS A 14 -15.03 -6.96 0.29
N LEU A 15 -14.79 -8.14 0.85
CA LEU A 15 -13.92 -8.31 2.00
C LEU A 15 -12.54 -7.85 1.55
N HIS A 16 -12.20 -6.59 1.87
CA HIS A 16 -10.82 -6.16 1.88
C HIS A 16 -10.12 -7.02 2.91
N GLN A 17 -9.56 -8.16 2.47
CA GLN A 17 -8.56 -8.90 3.23
C GLN A 17 -7.32 -8.01 3.28
N GLY A 18 -7.36 -7.01 4.17
CA GLY A 18 -6.21 -6.20 4.50
C GLY A 18 -5.10 -7.14 4.96
N ILE A 19 -3.95 -7.05 4.31
CA ILE A 19 -2.77 -7.79 4.75
C ILE A 19 -2.37 -7.22 6.10
N GLN A 20 -2.48 -8.02 7.16
CA GLN A 20 -1.98 -7.63 8.48
C GLN A 20 -0.45 -7.70 8.45
N SER A 21 0.19 -6.54 8.49
CA SER A 21 1.64 -6.40 8.55
C SER A 21 2.07 -5.94 9.95
N SER A 22 3.19 -6.46 10.45
CA SER A 22 3.85 -5.96 11.67
C SER A 22 4.67 -4.69 11.43
N VAL A 23 4.81 -4.27 10.16
CA VAL A 23 5.58 -3.08 9.78
C VAL A 23 4.88 -1.82 10.28
N SER A 24 5.58 -1.02 11.10
CA SER A 24 5.06 0.21 11.68
C SER A 24 5.28 1.45 10.81
N SER A 25 6.27 1.44 9.92
CA SER A 25 6.58 2.56 9.03
C SER A 25 7.23 2.09 7.72
N VAL A 26 7.04 2.88 6.66
CA VAL A 26 7.60 2.67 5.33
C VAL A 26 8.11 4.03 4.84
N GLU A 27 9.43 4.21 4.89
CA GLU A 27 10.10 5.48 4.65
C GLU A 27 11.25 5.33 3.66
N CYS A 28 11.53 6.40 2.91
CA CYS A 28 12.69 6.43 2.02
C CYS A 28 13.99 6.47 2.82
N TYR A 29 14.91 5.56 2.50
CA TYR A 29 16.24 5.49 3.11
C TYR A 29 17.05 6.81 3.01
N VAL A 30 16.80 7.62 1.98
CA VAL A 30 17.60 8.82 1.67
C VAL A 30 17.10 10.05 2.43
N CYS A 31 15.79 10.27 2.47
CA CYS A 31 15.20 11.50 3.01
C CYS A 31 14.25 11.29 4.19
N GLY A 32 14.01 10.03 4.61
CA GLY A 32 13.12 9.68 5.71
C GLY A 32 11.64 9.90 5.45
N LYS A 33 11.25 10.40 4.27
CA LYS A 33 9.85 10.64 3.94
C LYS A 33 9.13 9.35 3.60
N GLY A 34 7.93 9.17 4.15
CA GLY A 34 7.09 8.00 3.95
C GLY A 34 5.82 8.24 3.14
N LEU A 35 4.92 7.27 3.24
CA LEU A 35 3.63 7.29 2.55
C LEU A 35 2.71 8.42 3.07
N SER A 36 2.82 8.76 4.36
CA SER A 36 2.03 9.84 5.00
C SER A 36 2.26 11.21 4.37
N GLU A 37 3.41 11.41 3.76
CA GLU A 37 3.83 12.65 3.12
C GLU A 37 3.45 12.69 1.62
N GLY A 38 2.70 11.70 1.14
CA GLY A 38 2.25 11.63 -0.25
C GLY A 38 3.29 11.09 -1.23
N HIS A 39 4.38 10.51 -0.72
CA HIS A 39 5.40 9.87 -1.57
C HIS A 39 5.01 8.44 -1.91
N SER A 40 5.40 7.99 -3.11
CA SER A 40 5.37 6.58 -3.46
C SER A 40 6.69 5.94 -3.06
N ILE A 41 6.65 4.84 -2.31
CA ILE A 41 7.84 4.12 -1.85
C ILE A 41 7.99 2.81 -2.61
N THR A 42 9.17 2.59 -3.19
CA THR A 42 9.54 1.37 -3.92
C THR A 42 10.68 0.64 -3.22
N ALA A 43 10.53 -0.67 -3.04
CA ALA A 43 11.58 -1.53 -2.55
C ALA A 43 12.50 -1.99 -3.71
N LYS A 44 13.81 -1.84 -3.54
CA LYS A 44 14.83 -2.41 -4.43
C LYS A 44 15.63 -3.46 -3.68
N THR A 45 15.81 -4.62 -4.31
CA THR A 45 16.68 -5.67 -3.80
C THR A 45 18.10 -5.43 -4.31
N LEU A 46 19.06 -5.37 -3.38
CA LEU A 46 20.50 -5.27 -3.59
C LEU A 46 21.16 -6.57 -3.09
N SER A 47 22.46 -6.74 -3.37
CA SER A 47 23.24 -7.89 -2.89
C SER A 47 23.28 -8.01 -1.36
N ASN A 48 23.13 -6.89 -0.65
CA ASN A 48 23.20 -6.78 0.81
C ASN A 48 21.83 -6.65 1.49
N GLY A 49 20.72 -6.71 0.76
CA GLY A 49 19.38 -6.63 1.35
C GLY A 49 18.40 -5.81 0.53
N ILE A 50 17.37 -5.29 1.20
CA ILE A 50 16.30 -4.50 0.56
C ILE A 50 16.40 -3.05 1.03
N VAL A 51 16.34 -2.11 0.08
CA VAL A 51 16.38 -0.66 0.35
C VAL A 51 15.12 0.00 -0.23
N LEU A 52 14.57 0.96 0.52
CA LEU A 52 13.37 1.70 0.14
C LEU A 52 13.72 3.09 -0.43
N PHE A 53 13.18 3.40 -1.61
CA PHE A 53 13.35 4.69 -2.28
C PHE A 53 12.00 5.35 -2.57
N CYS A 54 11.89 6.66 -2.33
CA CYS A 54 10.72 7.42 -2.80
C CYS A 54 10.81 7.72 -4.29
N ASP A 55 9.71 8.16 -4.89
CA ASP A 55 9.59 8.58 -6.28
C ASP A 55 10.69 9.57 -6.72
N VAL A 56 11.08 10.50 -5.85
CA VAL A 56 12.16 11.47 -6.11
C VAL A 56 13.54 10.81 -6.18
N HIS A 57 13.80 9.85 -5.29
CA HIS A 57 15.11 9.22 -5.11
C HIS A 57 15.26 7.86 -5.82
N TYR A 58 14.20 7.37 -6.47
CA TYR A 58 14.18 6.07 -7.14
C TYR A 58 15.24 5.97 -8.25
N SER A 59 15.52 7.06 -8.95
CA SER A 59 16.46 7.13 -10.07
C SER A 59 17.94 7.13 -9.65
N MET A 60 18.24 7.09 -8.35
CA MET A 60 19.61 6.92 -7.86
C MET A 60 20.07 5.47 -8.08
N GLN A 61 20.45 5.16 -9.32
CA GLN A 61 20.96 3.85 -9.77
C GLN A 61 22.42 3.92 -10.20
N GLN A 62 23.30 4.43 -9.33
CA GLN A 62 24.74 4.34 -9.58
C GLN A 62 25.44 3.81 -8.33
N PHE A 63 25.35 2.50 -8.10
CA PHE A 63 26.27 1.75 -7.25
C PHE A 63 26.50 0.38 -7.88
#